data_AF-A0AAD0HC32-F1
#
_entry.id   AF-A0AAD0HC32-F1
#
_cell.length_a   1.000
_cell.length_b   1.000
_cell.length_c   1.000
_cell.angle_alpha   90.00
_cell.angle_beta   90.00
_cell.angle_gamma   90.00
#
_symmetry.space_group_name_H-M   'P 1'
#
loop_
_entity.id
_entity.type
_entity.pdbx_description
1 polymer ?
#
loop_
_entity_poly.entity_id
_entity_poly.type
_entity_poly.pdbx_seq_one_letter_code
_entity_poly.pdbx_strand_id
1 'polypeptide(L)'
;MIENIENNGNLAYDISAAWADLSVESIKANLEWALSHPYLNQWLENADASEALEVKKELKKREITKKRDEAINGGVEYNGKVFQSSEKDRNLLTSTISLFSITRQVPEGFKWIAKDNEAVSFTLEDLIALGGVMANAVNASMIKARNLKDKIEQASSLEELDLITWDS
;
A
#
# COMPACT_ATOMS: atom_id res chain seq x y z
N MET A 1 -40.91 -41.31 31.84
CA MET A 1 -41.55 -40.89 30.58
C MET A 1 -42.31 -39.62 30.89
N ILE A 2 -41.98 -38.43 30.41
CA ILE A 2 -41.12 -38.01 29.29
C ILE A 2 -40.37 -36.74 29.74
N GLU A 3 -39.17 -36.66 29.20
CA GLU A 3 -38.14 -35.63 29.28
C GLU A 3 -38.56 -34.28 28.63
N ASN A 4 -37.72 -33.26 28.82
CA ASN A 4 -37.44 -32.16 27.88
C ASN A 4 -38.38 -30.93 27.86
N ILE A 5 -37.89 -29.69 27.73
CA ILE A 5 -36.54 -29.13 27.54
C ILE A 5 -36.59 -27.68 28.02
N GLU A 6 -35.45 -27.22 28.55
CA GLU A 6 -35.14 -25.83 28.87
C GLU A 6 -35.59 -24.87 27.77
N ASN A 7 -36.41 -23.89 28.14
CA ASN A 7 -36.65 -22.71 27.33
C ASN A 7 -35.44 -21.77 27.50
N ASN A 8 -34.28 -22.20 26.96
CA ASN A 8 -33.18 -21.29 26.69
C ASN A 8 -33.62 -20.42 25.53
N GLY A 9 -34.23 -19.29 25.87
CA GLY A 9 -34.47 -18.18 24.96
C GLY A 9 -33.14 -17.75 24.35
N ASN A 10 -32.80 -18.40 23.25
CA ASN A 10 -31.75 -17.97 22.36
C ASN A 10 -32.27 -16.66 21.77
N LEU A 11 -31.88 -15.55 22.40
CA LEU A 11 -31.91 -14.25 21.77
C LEU A 11 -31.03 -14.39 20.52
N ALA A 12 -31.65 -14.80 19.41
CA ALA A 12 -31.12 -14.53 18.10
C ALA A 12 -31.00 -13.00 18.05
N TYR A 13 -29.83 -12.51 18.43
CA TYR A 13 -29.43 -11.13 18.25
C TYR A 13 -29.72 -10.83 16.79
N ASP A 14 -30.58 -9.84 16.51
CA ASP A 14 -30.98 -9.53 15.16
C ASP A 14 -29.77 -9.00 14.40
N ILE A 15 -29.02 -9.94 13.83
CA ILE A 15 -27.75 -9.68 13.15
C ILE A 15 -27.98 -8.67 12.02
N SER A 16 -29.19 -8.64 11.44
CA SER A 16 -29.61 -7.71 10.39
C SER A 16 -29.44 -6.24 10.75
N ALA A 17 -29.61 -5.86 12.02
CA ALA A 17 -29.43 -4.49 12.47
C ALA A 17 -27.96 -4.10 12.72
N ALA A 18 -27.09 -5.06 13.05
CA ALA A 18 -25.72 -4.80 13.51
C ALA A 18 -24.75 -4.41 12.38
N TRP A 19 -25.06 -4.83 11.15
CA TRP A 19 -24.32 -4.56 9.91
C TRP A 19 -25.15 -3.79 8.88
N ALA A 20 -26.27 -3.17 9.27
CA ALA A 20 -27.21 -2.53 8.35
C ALA A 20 -26.60 -1.37 7.52
N ASP A 21 -25.49 -0.80 7.99
CA ASP A 21 -24.71 0.22 7.32
C ASP A 21 -23.62 -0.33 6.40
N LEU A 22 -23.32 -1.64 6.48
CA LEU A 22 -22.39 -2.32 5.59
C LEU A 22 -23.11 -2.88 4.36
N SER A 23 -22.75 -2.32 3.22
CA SER A 23 -22.99 -2.84 1.87
C SER A 23 -21.72 -2.75 1.03
N VAL A 24 -21.68 -3.44 -0.11
CA VAL A 24 -20.59 -3.31 -1.09
C VAL A 24 -20.33 -1.83 -1.41
N GLU A 25 -21.37 -1.03 -1.65
CA GLU A 25 -21.27 0.38 -1.96
C GLU A 25 -20.66 1.19 -0.82
N SER A 26 -21.14 1.00 0.42
CA SER A 26 -20.62 1.71 1.60
C SER A 26 -19.13 1.40 1.84
N ILE A 27 -18.73 0.14 1.66
CA ILE A 27 -17.37 -0.33 1.88
C ILE A 27 -16.44 0.24 0.81
N LYS A 28 -16.87 0.22 -0.46
CA LYS A 28 -16.12 0.82 -1.58
C LYS A 28 -16.01 2.34 -1.45
N ALA A 29 -17.05 3.00 -0.93
CA ALA A 29 -17.06 4.44 -0.76
C ALA A 29 -16.09 4.90 0.34
N ASN A 30 -15.92 4.11 1.41
CA ASN A 30 -15.00 4.44 2.50
C ASN A 30 -14.33 3.20 3.09
N LEU A 31 -13.27 2.73 2.41
CA LEU A 31 -12.55 1.54 2.82
C LEU A 31 -11.84 1.70 4.18
N GLU A 32 -11.44 2.92 4.54
CA GLU A 32 -10.82 3.19 5.85
C GLU A 32 -11.80 2.98 6.99
N TRP A 33 -13.01 3.58 6.87
CA TRP A 33 -14.10 3.36 7.81
C TRP A 33 -14.47 1.87 7.88
N ALA A 34 -14.65 1.21 6.73
CA ALA A 34 -15.02 -0.19 6.67
C ALA A 34 -14.00 -1.08 7.39
N LEU A 35 -12.70 -0.84 7.20
CA LEU A 35 -11.63 -1.57 7.90
C LEU A 35 -11.64 -1.37 9.42
N SER A 36 -12.15 -0.24 9.90
CA SER A 36 -12.36 0.00 11.33
C SER A 36 -13.72 -0.50 11.84
N HIS A 37 -14.60 -0.96 10.95
CA HIS A 37 -15.94 -1.38 11.31
C HIS A 37 -15.90 -2.74 12.03
N PRO A 38 -16.47 -2.85 13.25
CA PRO A 38 -16.33 -4.06 14.08
C PRO A 38 -16.94 -5.31 13.43
N TYR A 39 -17.89 -5.13 12.51
CA TYR A 39 -18.60 -6.22 11.84
C TYR A 39 -18.11 -6.52 10.42
N LEU A 40 -17.04 -5.88 9.90
CA LEU A 40 -16.59 -6.13 8.52
C LEU A 40 -16.28 -7.61 8.25
N ASN A 41 -15.59 -8.29 9.17
CA ASN A 41 -15.26 -9.70 9.01
C ASN A 41 -16.51 -10.58 9.02
N GLN A 42 -17.42 -10.34 9.97
CA GLN A 42 -18.69 -11.05 10.02
C GLN A 42 -19.53 -10.79 8.76
N TRP A 43 -19.51 -9.55 8.25
CA TRP A 43 -20.17 -9.23 6.98
C TRP A 43 -19.57 -10.04 5.83
N LEU A 44 -18.24 -10.09 5.69
CA LEU A 44 -17.57 -10.87 4.65
C LEU A 44 -17.85 -12.37 4.71
N GLU A 45 -18.06 -12.92 5.91
CA GLU A 45 -18.38 -14.34 6.13
C GLU A 45 -19.83 -14.69 5.75
N ASN A 46 -20.75 -13.71 5.81
CA ASN A 46 -22.18 -13.92 5.59
C ASN A 46 -22.70 -13.30 4.29
N ALA A 47 -21.91 -12.46 3.61
CA ALA A 47 -22.26 -11.86 2.33
C ALA A 47 -22.36 -12.89 1.20
N ASP A 48 -23.10 -12.56 0.15
CA ASP A 48 -23.14 -13.40 -1.05
C ASP A 48 -21.74 -13.50 -1.67
N ALA A 49 -21.43 -14.64 -2.29
CA ALA A 49 -20.09 -14.92 -2.80
C ALA A 49 -19.56 -13.83 -3.77
N SER A 50 -20.44 -13.25 -4.59
CA SER A 50 -20.11 -12.15 -5.49
C SER A 50 -19.78 -10.85 -4.75
N GLU A 51 -20.54 -10.52 -3.71
CA GLU A 51 -20.34 -9.33 -2.88
C GLU A 51 -19.04 -9.43 -2.08
N ALA A 52 -18.82 -10.61 -1.47
CA ALA A 52 -17.60 -10.90 -0.73
C ALA A 52 -16.36 -10.82 -1.64
N LEU A 53 -16.43 -11.35 -2.87
CA LEU A 53 -15.35 -11.24 -3.85
C LEU A 53 -15.07 -9.78 -4.22
N GLU A 54 -16.10 -8.99 -4.47
CA GLU A 54 -15.96 -7.57 -4.84
C GLU A 54 -15.28 -6.76 -3.74
N VAL A 55 -15.69 -6.93 -2.48
CA VAL A 55 -15.05 -6.26 -1.34
C VAL A 55 -13.61 -6.75 -1.15
N LYS A 56 -13.35 -8.05 -1.27
CA LYS A 56 -11.99 -8.60 -1.16
C LYS A 56 -11.06 -8.07 -2.26
N LYS A 57 -11.56 -7.80 -3.48
CA LYS A 57 -10.78 -7.12 -4.53
C LYS A 57 -10.33 -5.73 -4.08
N GLU A 58 -11.20 -4.94 -3.48
CA GLU A 58 -10.82 -3.60 -2.99
C GLU A 58 -9.80 -3.67 -1.84
N LEU A 59 -9.98 -4.61 -0.90
CA LEU A 59 -9.01 -4.86 0.16
C LEU A 59 -7.65 -5.25 -0.41
N LYS A 60 -7.61 -6.11 -1.43
CA LYS A 60 -6.38 -6.51 -2.11
C LYS A 60 -5.74 -5.35 -2.88
N LYS A 61 -6.52 -4.50 -3.58
CA LYS A 61 -6.00 -3.29 -4.24
C LYS A 61 -5.37 -2.33 -3.24
N ARG A 62 -5.95 -2.19 -2.04
CA ARG A 62 -5.36 -1.42 -0.93
C ARG A 62 -4.05 -2.04 -0.45
N GLU A 63 -4.00 -3.36 -0.26
CA GLU A 63 -2.77 -4.08 0.10
C GLU A 63 -1.64 -3.81 -0.90
N ILE A 64 -1.91 -3.95 -2.21
CA ILE A 64 -0.97 -3.64 -3.29
C ILE A 64 -0.53 -2.17 -3.26
N THR A 65 -1.44 -1.25 -2.95
CA THR A 65 -1.11 0.18 -2.80
C THR A 65 -0.13 0.40 -1.66
N LYS A 66 -0.40 -0.21 -0.49
CA LYS A 66 0.49 -0.13 0.67
C LYS A 66 1.88 -0.70 0.36
N LYS A 67 1.95 -1.87 -0.30
CA LYS A 67 3.21 -2.51 -0.68
C LYS A 67 4.01 -1.69 -1.70
N ARG A 68 3.33 -1.07 -2.66
CA ARG A 68 3.95 -0.10 -3.56
C ARG A 68 4.56 1.06 -2.79
N ASP A 69 3.82 1.64 -1.86
CA ASP A 69 4.29 2.79 -1.09
C ASP A 69 5.46 2.42 -0.17
N GLU A 70 5.44 1.22 0.42
CA GLU A 70 6.59 0.64 1.14
C GLU A 70 7.81 0.51 0.23
N ALA A 71 7.65 -0.02 -0.99
CA ALA A 71 8.76 -0.17 -1.95
C ALA A 71 9.32 1.19 -2.41
N ILE A 72 8.45 2.17 -2.68
CA ILE A 72 8.86 3.51 -3.11
C ILE A 72 9.60 4.25 -2.00
N ASN A 73 9.13 4.15 -0.76
CA ASN A 73 9.65 4.92 0.37
C ASN A 73 10.70 4.15 1.19
N GLY A 74 10.96 2.89 0.84
CA GLY A 74 11.86 1.99 1.57
C GLY A 74 13.35 2.32 1.44
N GLY A 75 13.72 3.22 0.53
CA GLY A 75 15.09 3.58 0.20
C GLY A 75 15.55 2.94 -1.11
N VAL A 76 16.62 3.49 -1.68
CA VAL A 76 17.25 2.96 -2.90
C VAL A 76 18.75 2.76 -2.68
N GLU A 77 19.32 1.74 -3.30
CA GLU A 77 20.76 1.49 -3.27
C GLU A 77 21.47 2.31 -4.35
N TYR A 78 22.58 2.94 -3.97
CA TYR A 78 23.49 3.64 -4.88
C TYR A 78 24.90 3.63 -4.28
N ASN A 79 25.91 3.27 -5.08
CA ASN A 79 27.32 3.20 -4.66
C ASN A 79 27.55 2.43 -3.33
N GLY A 80 26.87 1.28 -3.16
CA GLY A 80 27.02 0.43 -1.98
C GLY A 80 26.40 0.98 -0.70
N LYS A 81 25.58 2.03 -0.80
CA LYS A 81 24.84 2.64 0.31
C LYS A 81 23.35 2.71 -0.01
N VAL A 82 22.52 2.68 1.04
CA VAL A 82 21.08 2.87 0.91
C VAL A 82 20.74 4.31 1.25
N PHE A 83 20.02 5.00 0.37
CA PHE A 83 19.55 6.36 0.56
C PHE A 83 18.05 6.40 0.84
N GLN A 84 17.62 7.37 1.64
CA GLN A 84 16.20 7.59 1.91
C GLN A 84 15.51 8.04 0.62
N SER A 85 14.31 7.49 0.36
CA SER A 85 13.59 7.73 -0.88
C SER A 85 12.15 8.15 -0.64
N SER A 86 11.81 8.68 0.54
CA SER A 86 10.46 9.19 0.78
C SER A 86 10.14 10.35 -0.18
N GLU A 87 8.86 10.71 -0.32
CA GLU A 87 8.48 11.85 -1.17
C GLU A 87 9.22 13.13 -0.78
N LYS A 88 9.37 13.38 0.52
CA LYS A 88 10.14 14.51 1.04
C LYS A 88 11.60 14.47 0.58
N ASP A 89 12.23 13.30 0.62
CA ASP A 89 13.65 13.14 0.26
C ASP A 89 13.86 13.29 -1.25
N ARG A 90 12.95 12.75 -2.05
CA ARG A 90 12.95 12.94 -3.51
C ARG A 90 12.77 14.42 -3.87
N ASN A 91 11.84 15.12 -3.24
CA ASN A 91 11.60 16.55 -3.48
C ASN A 91 12.82 17.40 -3.07
N LEU A 92 13.47 17.06 -1.95
CA LEU A 92 14.70 17.70 -1.51
C LEU A 92 15.84 17.47 -2.50
N LEU A 93 16.02 16.23 -2.97
CA LEU A 93 17.03 15.89 -3.97
C LEU A 93 16.79 16.65 -5.28
N THR A 94 15.57 16.65 -5.81
CA THR A 94 15.23 17.39 -7.03
C THR A 94 15.52 18.88 -6.88
N SER A 95 15.12 19.49 -5.76
CA SER A 95 15.37 20.92 -5.49
C SER A 95 16.87 21.22 -5.38
N THR A 96 17.64 20.33 -4.76
CA THR A 96 19.10 20.43 -4.64
C THR A 96 19.78 20.35 -6.01
N ILE A 97 19.38 19.38 -6.84
CA ILE A 97 19.87 19.24 -8.21
C ILE A 97 19.56 20.51 -9.01
N SER A 98 18.33 21.02 -8.95
CA SER A 98 17.93 22.24 -9.67
C SER A 98 18.79 23.45 -9.27
N LEU A 99 19.03 23.65 -7.98
CA LEU A 99 19.85 24.76 -7.49
C LEU A 99 21.31 24.65 -7.94
N PHE A 100 21.94 23.49 -7.76
CA PHE A 100 23.35 23.29 -8.11
C PHE A 100 23.60 23.16 -9.61
N SER A 101 22.57 22.86 -10.40
CA SER A 101 22.67 22.90 -11.87
C SER A 101 22.90 24.32 -12.41
N ILE A 102 22.50 25.36 -11.66
CA ILE A 102 22.75 26.76 -12.04
C ILE A 102 24.25 27.06 -11.99
N THR A 103 24.92 26.64 -10.92
CA THR A 103 26.37 26.81 -10.72
C THR A 103 27.20 25.71 -11.37
N ARG A 104 26.55 24.63 -11.83
CA ARG A 104 27.17 23.41 -12.37
C ARG A 104 28.15 22.71 -11.41
N GLN A 105 28.00 22.97 -10.11
CA GLN A 105 28.83 22.38 -9.07
C GLN A 105 28.09 22.37 -7.73
N VAL A 106 28.46 21.43 -6.88
CA VAL A 106 28.10 21.43 -5.46
C VAL A 106 29.02 22.38 -4.67
N PRO A 107 28.62 22.86 -3.48
CA PRO A 107 29.52 23.56 -2.56
C PRO A 107 30.75 22.73 -2.19
N GLU A 108 31.84 23.39 -1.83
CA GLU A 108 33.03 22.70 -1.32
C GLU A 108 32.70 21.88 -0.06
N GLY A 109 33.14 20.63 -0.03
CA GLY A 109 32.88 19.72 1.09
C GLY A 109 31.44 19.22 1.20
N PHE A 110 30.60 19.41 0.17
CA PHE A 110 29.22 18.93 0.18
C PHE A 110 29.10 17.42 0.43
N LYS A 111 28.11 17.05 1.24
CA LYS A 111 27.79 15.66 1.57
C LYS A 111 26.30 15.42 1.51
N TRP A 112 25.91 14.24 1.06
CA TRP A 112 24.56 13.72 1.17
C TRP A 112 24.48 12.69 2.30
N ILE A 113 23.34 12.60 2.97
CA ILE A 113 23.17 11.71 4.12
C ILE A 113 22.52 10.40 3.65
N ALA A 114 23.22 9.29 3.85
CA ALA A 114 22.69 7.96 3.63
C ALA A 114 21.68 7.58 4.73
N LYS A 115 20.90 6.52 4.50
CA LYS A 115 19.84 6.07 5.42
C LYS A 115 20.38 5.63 6.78
N ASP A 116 21.62 5.18 6.84
CA ASP A 116 22.37 4.84 8.07
C ASP A 116 22.97 6.07 8.79
N ASN A 117 22.64 7.28 8.32
CA ASN A 117 23.18 8.58 8.76
C ASN A 117 24.67 8.81 8.40
N GLU A 118 25.28 7.98 7.56
CA GLU A 118 26.61 8.28 7.04
C GLU A 118 26.57 9.47 6.08
N ALA A 119 27.50 10.42 6.25
CA ALA A 119 27.64 11.56 5.36
C ALA A 119 28.62 11.21 4.22
N VAL A 120 28.08 11.04 3.01
CA VAL A 120 28.80 10.61 1.81
C VAL A 120 29.09 11.81 0.92
N SER A 121 30.32 11.96 0.46
CA SER A 121 30.69 13.01 -0.51
C SER A 121 30.01 12.75 -1.85
N PHE A 122 29.30 13.76 -2.36
CA PHE A 122 28.55 13.70 -3.60
C PHE A 122 28.95 14.84 -4.53
N THR A 123 29.14 14.52 -5.81
CA THR A 123 29.19 15.49 -6.90
C THR A 123 27.78 15.81 -7.39
N LEU A 124 27.66 16.79 -8.29
CA LEU A 124 26.38 17.06 -8.97
C LEU A 124 25.93 15.85 -9.82
N GLU A 125 26.87 15.14 -10.44
CA GLU A 125 26.59 13.93 -11.22
C GLU A 125 26.05 12.80 -10.34
N ASP A 126 26.60 12.62 -9.15
CA ASP A 126 26.10 11.63 -8.18
C ASP A 126 24.67 11.93 -7.74
N LEU A 127 24.34 13.22 -7.50
CA LEU A 127 22.98 13.64 -7.15
C LEU A 127 22.00 13.33 -8.29
N ILE A 128 22.38 13.66 -9.54
CA ILE A 128 21.56 13.37 -10.72
C ILE A 128 21.36 11.86 -10.89
N ALA A 129 22.43 11.06 -10.73
CA ALA A 129 22.37 9.62 -10.83
C ALA A 129 21.45 9.01 -9.76
N LEU A 130 21.59 9.45 -8.50
CA LEU A 130 20.70 9.04 -7.41
C LEU A 130 19.24 9.41 -7.71
N GLY A 131 18.99 10.61 -8.25
CA GLY A 131 17.67 11.05 -8.68
C GLY A 131 17.08 10.15 -9.76
N GLY A 132 17.90 9.73 -10.72
CA GLY A 132 17.52 8.75 -11.74
C GLY A 132 17.15 7.38 -11.16
N VAL A 133 17.93 6.88 -10.19
CA VAL A 133 17.62 5.62 -9.49
C VAL A 133 16.28 5.72 -8.77
N MET A 134 16.03 6.81 -8.04
CA MET A 134 14.76 7.03 -7.34
C MET A 134 13.58 7.13 -8.30
N ALA A 135 13.72 7.86 -9.42
CA ALA A 135 12.68 7.99 -10.44
C ALA A 135 12.34 6.63 -11.07
N ASN A 136 13.35 5.83 -11.39
CA ASN A 136 13.16 4.48 -11.93
C ASN A 136 12.46 3.56 -10.92
N ALA A 137 12.85 3.60 -9.65
CA ALA A 137 12.20 2.81 -8.60
C ALA A 137 10.72 3.17 -8.42
N VAL A 138 10.39 4.47 -8.45
CA VAL A 138 9.00 4.95 -8.43
C VAL A 138 8.22 4.42 -9.64
N ASN A 139 8.75 4.61 -10.85
CA ASN A 139 8.07 4.18 -12.07
C ASN A 139 7.84 2.66 -12.11
N ALA A 140 8.87 1.87 -11.80
CA ALA A 140 8.77 0.41 -11.74
C ALA A 140 7.70 -0.05 -10.73
N SER A 141 7.68 0.56 -9.55
CA SER A 141 6.69 0.26 -8.51
C SER A 141 5.27 0.64 -8.94
N MET A 142 5.09 1.79 -9.60
CA MET A 142 3.79 2.22 -10.12
C MET A 142 3.26 1.28 -11.21
N ILE A 143 4.11 0.89 -12.15
CA ILE A 143 3.75 -0.07 -13.21
C ILE A 143 3.40 -1.44 -12.60
N LYS A 144 4.20 -1.94 -11.67
CA LYS A 144 3.92 -3.21 -10.97
C LYS A 144 2.58 -3.17 -10.25
N ALA A 145 2.32 -2.11 -9.49
CA ALA A 145 1.05 -1.91 -8.80
C ALA A 145 -0.13 -1.88 -9.77
N ARG A 146 0.01 -1.20 -10.92
CA ARG A 146 -1.02 -1.13 -11.94
C ARG A 146 -1.34 -2.52 -12.51
N ASN A 147 -0.31 -3.26 -12.92
CA ASN A 147 -0.48 -4.61 -13.48
C ASN A 147 -1.15 -5.57 -12.47
N LEU A 148 -0.78 -5.50 -11.19
CA LEU A 148 -1.40 -6.32 -10.15
C LEU A 148 -2.86 -5.92 -9.91
N LYS A 149 -3.17 -4.62 -9.89
CA LYS A 149 -4.56 -4.13 -9.77
C LYS A 149 -5.44 -4.52 -10.95
N ASP A 150 -4.88 -4.53 -12.16
CA ASP A 150 -5.59 -4.98 -13.35
C ASP A 150 -5.89 -6.50 -13.27
N LYS A 151 -4.95 -7.32 -12.75
CA LYS A 151 -5.21 -8.74 -12.44
C LYS A 151 -6.28 -8.93 -11.37
N ILE A 152 -6.26 -8.12 -10.31
CA ILE A 152 -7.27 -8.16 -9.24
C ILE A 152 -8.66 -7.90 -9.80
N GLU A 153 -8.79 -6.94 -10.72
CA GLU A 153 -10.06 -6.64 -11.36
C GLU A 153 -10.58 -7.84 -12.17
N GLN A 154 -9.68 -8.55 -12.85
CA GLN A 154 -10.00 -9.71 -13.69
C GLN A 154 -10.25 -11.01 -12.91
N ALA A 155 -9.82 -11.10 -11.64
CA ALA A 155 -9.98 -12.30 -10.83
C ALA A 155 -11.48 -12.65 -10.68
N SER A 156 -11.81 -13.92 -10.88
CA SER A 156 -13.18 -14.46 -10.85
C SER A 156 -13.47 -15.28 -9.59
N SER A 157 -12.44 -15.58 -8.80
CA SER A 157 -12.57 -16.32 -7.55
C SER A 157 -11.62 -15.81 -6.47
N LEU A 158 -11.83 -16.29 -5.23
CA LEU A 158 -10.95 -15.97 -4.10
C LEU A 158 -9.58 -16.63 -4.25
N GLU A 159 -9.53 -17.85 -4.79
CA GLU A 159 -8.30 -18.57 -5.04
C GLU A 159 -7.42 -17.82 -6.05
N GLU A 160 -8.02 -17.30 -7.14
CA GLU A 160 -7.29 -16.46 -8.10
C GLU A 160 -6.80 -15.16 -7.46
N LEU A 161 -7.61 -14.55 -6.60
CA LEU A 161 -7.27 -13.31 -5.90
C LEU A 161 -6.12 -13.49 -4.91
N ASP A 162 -6.08 -14.61 -4.19
CA ASP A 162 -5.05 -14.93 -3.20
C ASP A 162 -3.68 -15.20 -3.84
N LEU A 163 -3.65 -15.63 -5.11
CA LEU A 163 -2.41 -15.78 -5.88
C LEU A 163 -1.79 -14.44 -6.32
N ILE A 164 -2.50 -13.33 -6.19
CA ILE A 164 -2.01 -12.02 -6.61
C ILE A 164 -1.26 -11.36 -5.45
N THR A 165 0.06 -11.50 -5.47
CA THR A 165 0.97 -10.99 -4.43
C THR A 165 1.90 -9.90 -4.95
N TRP A 166 2.33 -9.01 -4.05
CA TRP A 166 3.49 -8.14 -4.30
C TRP A 166 4.76 -8.95 -4.06
N ASP A 167 5.27 -9.62 -5.09
CA ASP A 167 6.52 -10.37 -4.97
C ASP A 167 7.70 -9.44 -4.68
N SER A 168 8.74 -9.92 -4.01
CA SER A 168 9.95 -9.12 -3.73
C SER A 168 10.79 -8.90 -4.99
#